data_AF-A0A1E3QH44-F1
#
_entry.id   AF-A0A1E3QH44-F1
#
_cell.length_a   1.000
_cell.length_b   1.000
_cell.length_c   1.000
_cell.angle_alpha   90.00
_cell.angle_beta   90.00
_cell.angle_gamma   90.00
#
_symmetry.space_group_name_H-M   'P 1'
#
loop_
_entity.id
_entity.type
_entity.pdbx_description
1 polymer ?
#
loop_
_entity_poly.entity_id
_entity_poly.type
_entity_poly.pdbx_seq_one_letter_code
_entity_poly.pdbx_strand_id
1 'polypeptide(L)'
;MSEDTSMQSIGTRPVTVERAIPVTYDLGNLSVFDTNMIDSDIMSSTDEAKKEVYLQSLARDSAQLLVNQVLALPVVTGGRTGGDVNHNDGVFVKLPDPTTQLPREKPIPVAKPLTKWEKFAKQKGITPKGRNTGNLVYDEAKGEWVKKWGYKGKNQEEPWLVEINEKAENEDGEESGNMSKRTKKSKK
;
A
#
# COMPACT_ATOMS: atom_id res chain seq x y z
N MET A 1 63.39 28.02 2.25
CA MET A 1 62.15 27.78 2.98
C MET A 1 61.50 26.59 2.31
N SER A 2 61.77 25.40 2.84
CA SER A 2 61.20 24.15 2.32
C SER A 2 60.07 23.76 3.27
N GLU A 3 58.85 23.78 2.74
CA GLU A 3 57.65 23.37 3.48
C GLU A 3 57.58 21.85 3.47
N ASP A 4 57.83 21.25 4.63
CA ASP A 4 57.74 19.82 4.86
C ASP A 4 56.25 19.47 5.05
N THR A 5 55.57 19.11 3.95
CA THR A 5 54.19 18.59 4.00
C THR A 5 54.24 17.12 4.42
N SER A 6 54.06 16.87 5.71
CA SER A 6 53.95 15.53 6.27
C SER A 6 52.66 14.85 5.77
N MET A 7 52.78 13.96 4.80
CA MET A 7 51.69 13.04 4.45
C MET A 7 51.54 12.01 5.58
N GLN A 8 50.52 12.19 6.42
CA GLN A 8 50.13 11.15 7.39
C GLN A 8 49.62 9.93 6.62
N SER A 9 50.24 8.77 6.86
CA SER A 9 49.78 7.48 6.33
C SER A 9 48.32 7.24 6.74
N ILE A 10 47.44 7.03 5.79
CA ILE A 10 46.05 6.63 6.03
C ILE A 10 46.09 5.19 6.56
N GLY A 11 46.28 5.04 7.88
CA GLY A 11 46.19 3.75 8.55
C GLY A 11 44.75 3.24 8.47
N THR A 12 44.58 1.98 8.09
CA THR A 12 43.26 1.33 8.05
C THR A 12 42.67 1.30 9.45
N ARG A 13 41.53 1.97 9.67
CA ARG A 13 40.85 1.97 10.96
C ARG A 13 40.06 0.67 11.14
N PRO A 14 39.99 0.10 12.36
CA PRO A 14 39.23 -1.12 12.59
C PRO A 14 37.72 -0.88 12.43
N VAL A 15 37.06 -1.75 11.68
CA VAL A 15 35.60 -1.72 11.42
C VAL A 15 34.84 -2.86 12.10
N THR A 16 35.58 -3.81 12.68
CA THR A 16 35.02 -4.91 13.46
C THR A 16 34.89 -4.51 14.93
N VAL A 17 33.80 -4.91 15.55
CA VAL A 17 33.51 -4.65 16.97
C VAL A 17 33.17 -5.98 17.62
N GLU A 18 33.86 -6.30 18.70
CA GLU A 18 33.59 -7.51 19.48
C GLU A 18 32.76 -7.15 20.72
N ARG A 19 31.77 -8.01 21.01
CA ARG A 19 30.90 -7.91 22.18
C ARG A 19 30.90 -9.26 22.90
N ALA A 20 30.79 -9.24 24.23
CA ALA A 20 30.75 -10.47 25.03
C ALA A 20 29.50 -11.30 24.72
N ILE A 21 28.34 -10.64 24.60
CA ILE A 21 27.08 -11.24 24.17
C ILE A 21 26.80 -10.76 22.73
N PRO A 22 26.51 -11.68 21.79
CA PRO A 22 26.10 -11.31 20.44
C PRO A 22 24.84 -10.45 20.43
N VAL A 23 24.85 -9.38 19.64
CA VAL A 23 23.69 -8.50 19.47
C VAL A 23 22.64 -9.14 18.54
N THR A 24 21.37 -8.78 18.73
CA THR A 24 20.28 -9.20 17.84
C THR A 24 19.90 -8.06 16.90
N TYR A 25 19.46 -8.41 15.68
CA TYR A 25 19.19 -7.45 14.62
C TYR A 25 17.74 -7.54 14.17
N ASP A 26 17.14 -6.39 13.88
CA ASP A 26 15.91 -6.27 13.11
C ASP A 26 16.15 -5.33 11.93
N LEU A 27 16.72 -5.90 10.87
CA LEU A 27 17.16 -5.14 9.69
C LEU A 27 15.99 -4.52 8.92
N GLY A 28 14.77 -5.07 9.05
CA GLY A 28 13.57 -4.48 8.44
C GLY A 28 13.21 -3.13 9.05
N ASN A 29 13.51 -2.93 10.34
CA ASN A 29 13.35 -1.66 11.06
C ASN A 29 14.68 -0.91 11.27
N LEU A 30 15.78 -1.38 10.66
CA LEU A 30 17.14 -0.83 10.82
C LEU A 30 17.55 -0.67 12.29
N SER A 31 17.26 -1.67 13.11
CA SER A 31 17.57 -1.63 14.55
C SER A 31 18.51 -2.77 14.99
N VAL A 32 19.29 -2.46 16.02
CA VAL A 32 20.17 -3.39 16.77
C VAL A 32 19.75 -3.36 18.23
N PHE A 33 19.61 -4.54 18.83
CA PHE A 33 19.36 -4.69 20.25
C PHE A 33 20.60 -5.26 20.93
N ASP A 34 21.25 -4.42 21.73
CA ASP A 34 22.41 -4.78 22.54
C ASP A 34 21.95 -5.12 23.97
N THR A 35 22.21 -6.36 24.42
CA THR A 35 21.86 -6.85 25.76
C THR A 35 23.07 -6.94 26.71
N ASN A 36 24.22 -6.42 26.29
CA ASN A 36 25.41 -6.36 27.14
C ASN A 36 25.20 -5.43 28.34
N MET A 37 25.94 -5.67 29.42
CA MET A 37 25.87 -4.86 30.63
C MET A 37 26.42 -3.45 30.39
N ILE A 38 25.72 -2.45 30.95
CA ILE A 38 26.12 -1.05 30.91
C ILE A 38 26.85 -0.72 32.23
N ASP A 39 27.86 0.13 32.16
CA ASP A 39 28.58 0.61 33.34
C ASP A 39 27.69 1.54 34.18
N SER A 40 27.23 1.04 35.33
CA SER A 40 26.35 1.77 36.24
C SER A 40 27.02 2.97 36.89
N ASP A 41 28.33 2.91 37.10
CA ASP A 41 29.08 3.95 37.80
C ASP A 41 29.25 5.16 36.89
N ILE A 42 29.52 4.92 35.61
CA ILE A 42 29.55 5.97 34.57
C ILE A 42 28.14 6.55 34.36
N MET A 43 27.09 5.72 34.36
CA MET A 43 25.73 6.18 34.08
C MET A 43 25.12 7.03 35.20
N SER A 44 25.52 6.76 36.45
CA SER A 44 25.11 7.47 37.68
C SER A 44 26.01 8.64 38.05
N SER A 45 27.13 8.83 37.36
CA SER A 45 28.04 9.96 37.53
C SER A 45 27.36 11.31 37.27
N THR A 46 27.70 12.32 38.08
CA THR A 46 27.29 13.73 37.88
C THR A 46 28.04 14.40 36.71
N ASP A 47 29.13 13.80 36.24
CA ASP A 47 29.93 14.30 35.12
C ASP A 47 29.27 13.95 33.78
N GLU A 48 28.44 14.87 33.28
CA GLU A 48 27.69 14.70 32.02
C GLU A 48 28.61 14.47 30.81
N ALA A 49 29.78 15.11 30.77
CA ALA A 49 30.70 14.98 29.63
C ALA A 49 31.23 13.55 29.49
N LYS A 50 31.60 12.91 30.61
CA LYS A 50 32.05 11.50 30.59
C LYS A 50 30.92 10.55 30.18
N LYS A 51 29.70 10.83 30.63
CA LYS A 51 28.52 10.05 30.28
C LYS A 51 28.21 10.11 28.78
N GLU A 52 28.23 11.30 28.19
CA GLU A 52 28.03 11.47 26.75
C GLU A 52 29.10 10.74 25.92
N VAL A 53 30.37 10.86 26.30
CA VAL A 53 31.46 10.13 25.62
C VAL A 53 31.24 8.62 25.67
N TYR A 54 30.84 8.09 26.82
CA TYR A 54 30.52 6.68 26.97
C TYR A 54 29.33 6.23 26.13
N LEU A 55 28.20 6.94 26.19
CA LEU A 55 27.01 6.64 25.38
C LEU A 55 27.31 6.73 23.88
N GLN A 56 28.08 7.73 23.47
CA GLN A 56 28.50 7.90 22.08
C GLN A 56 29.37 6.72 21.63
N SER A 57 30.32 6.27 22.45
CA SER A 57 31.13 5.08 22.14
C SER A 57 30.28 3.83 21.99
N LEU A 58 29.31 3.62 22.89
CA LEU A 58 28.40 2.47 22.87
C LEU A 58 27.51 2.49 21.62
N ALA A 59 26.95 3.66 21.29
CA ALA A 59 26.12 3.84 20.11
C ALA A 59 26.92 3.68 18.81
N ARG A 60 28.15 4.18 18.75
CA ARG A 60 29.07 4.03 17.61
C ARG A 60 29.36 2.56 17.32
N ASP A 61 29.63 1.79 18.37
CA ASP A 61 29.88 0.35 18.27
C ASP A 61 28.67 -0.40 17.69
N SER A 62 27.48 -0.15 18.24
CA SER A 62 26.22 -0.77 17.77
C SER A 62 25.85 -0.34 16.34
N ALA A 63 26.08 0.93 15.99
CA ALA A 63 25.87 1.44 14.64
C ALA A 63 26.84 0.81 13.64
N GLN A 64 28.11 0.61 14.02
CA GLN A 64 29.09 -0.07 13.17
C GLN A 64 28.65 -1.50 12.87
N LEU A 65 28.18 -2.24 13.87
CA LEU A 65 27.63 -3.59 13.69
C LEU A 65 26.41 -3.58 12.75
N LEU A 66 25.47 -2.65 12.93
CA LEU A 66 24.30 -2.50 12.06
C LEU A 66 24.70 -2.23 10.60
N VAL A 67 25.57 -1.25 10.37
CA VAL A 67 26.02 -0.86 9.02
C VAL A 67 26.75 -2.03 8.34
N ASN A 68 27.59 -2.76 9.08
CA ASN A 68 28.26 -3.95 8.55
C ASN A 68 27.24 -5.00 8.04
N GLN A 69 26.14 -5.22 8.77
CA GLN A 69 25.09 -6.15 8.35
C GLN A 69 24.29 -5.61 7.15
N VAL A 70 23.92 -4.33 7.15
CA VAL A 70 23.15 -3.71 6.05
C VAL A 70 23.94 -3.72 4.75
N LEU A 71 25.24 -3.43 4.78
CA LEU A 71 26.10 -3.44 3.59
C LEU A 71 26.43 -4.85 3.09
N ALA A 72 26.21 -5.87 3.90
CA ALA A 72 26.33 -7.27 3.49
C ALA A 72 25.08 -7.81 2.77
N LEU A 73 23.95 -7.08 2.80
CA LEU A 73 22.72 -7.49 2.14
C LEU A 73 22.78 -7.35 0.61
N PRO A 74 21.92 -8.07 -0.14
CA PRO A 74 21.87 -7.97 -1.59
C PRO A 74 21.56 -6.54 -2.06
N VAL A 75 22.49 -6.00 -2.85
CA VAL A 75 22.38 -4.69 -3.48
C VAL A 75 21.62 -4.82 -4.79
N VAL A 76 20.60 -3.98 -4.98
CA VAL A 76 19.87 -3.82 -6.22
C VAL A 76 20.28 -2.50 -6.84
N THR A 77 21.03 -2.57 -7.93
CA THR A 77 21.31 -1.41 -8.78
C THR A 77 20.18 -1.24 -9.77
N GLY A 78 19.51 -0.09 -9.75
CA GLY A 78 18.42 0.19 -10.68
C GLY A 78 18.95 0.38 -12.10
N GLY A 79 18.77 -0.62 -12.97
CA GLY A 79 18.71 -0.43 -14.42
C GLY A 79 17.25 -0.54 -14.84
N ARG A 80 16.75 0.40 -15.65
CA ARG A 80 15.33 0.54 -16.07
C ARG A 80 14.66 -0.82 -16.32
N THR A 81 13.83 -1.27 -15.38
CA THR A 81 12.87 -2.34 -15.61
C THR A 81 11.50 -1.90 -15.12
N GLY A 82 10.69 -1.44 -16.07
CA GLY A 82 9.22 -1.39 -15.97
C GLY A 82 8.63 -0.20 -15.22
N GLY A 83 8.19 0.82 -15.97
CA GLY A 83 7.00 1.65 -15.68
C GLY A 83 6.92 2.50 -14.41
N ASP A 84 7.86 2.38 -13.47
CA ASP A 84 7.83 3.11 -12.20
C ASP A 84 8.71 4.37 -12.28
N VAL A 85 8.11 5.51 -11.97
CA VAL A 85 8.60 6.88 -12.25
C VAL A 85 9.75 7.29 -11.31
N ASN A 86 10.08 6.48 -10.30
CA ASN A 86 11.04 6.85 -9.24
C ASN A 86 12.38 6.07 -9.26
N HIS A 87 12.71 5.36 -10.34
CA HIS A 87 14.02 4.73 -10.47
C HIS A 87 15.04 5.75 -11.02
N ASN A 88 15.47 6.67 -10.17
CA ASN A 88 16.73 7.38 -10.39
C ASN A 88 17.87 6.35 -10.31
N ASP A 89 18.93 6.52 -11.12
CA ASP A 89 20.13 5.68 -11.10
C ASP A 89 20.78 5.67 -9.70
N GLY A 90 20.37 4.72 -8.87
CA GLY A 90 20.72 4.64 -7.46
C GLY A 90 21.04 3.21 -7.02
N VAL A 91 21.85 3.11 -5.97
CA VAL A 91 22.23 1.85 -5.33
C VAL A 91 21.31 1.62 -4.14
N PHE A 92 20.48 0.58 -4.22
CA PHE A 92 19.53 0.23 -3.17
C PHE A 92 19.91 -1.08 -2.51
N VAL A 93 19.51 -1.27 -1.26
CA VAL A 93 19.68 -2.53 -0.54
C VAL A 93 18.30 -3.13 -0.32
N LYS A 94 18.14 -4.43 -0.59
CA LYS A 94 16.89 -5.13 -0.29
C LYS A 94 16.85 -5.55 1.17
N LEU A 95 16.05 -4.84 1.97
CA LEU A 95 15.84 -5.16 3.38
C LEU A 95 14.89 -6.36 3.56
N PRO A 96 15.08 -7.18 4.60
CA PRO A 96 14.13 -8.24 4.98
C PRO A 96 12.88 -7.66 5.64
N ASP A 97 11.86 -8.50 5.80
CA ASP A 97 10.64 -8.12 6.52
C ASP A 97 10.94 -7.82 8.01
N PRO A 98 10.29 -6.81 8.62
CA PRO A 98 10.45 -6.50 10.03
C PRO A 98 10.07 -7.66 10.95
N THR A 99 10.92 -7.94 11.93
CA THR A 99 10.70 -9.02 12.92
C THR A 99 9.96 -8.52 14.17
N THR A 100 10.12 -7.24 14.50
CA THR A 100 9.43 -6.63 15.65
C THR A 100 7.93 -6.49 15.35
N GLN A 101 7.11 -7.22 16.12
CA GLN A 101 5.65 -7.16 16.03
C GLN A 101 5.14 -5.83 16.63
N LEU A 102 4.75 -4.90 15.75
CA LEU A 102 4.15 -3.63 16.16
C LEU A 102 2.62 -3.69 16.12
N PRO A 103 1.91 -3.08 17.09
CA PRO A 103 0.46 -3.03 17.06
C PRO A 103 -0.03 -2.21 15.87
N ARG A 104 -1.05 -2.72 15.18
CA ARG A 104 -1.68 -1.99 14.08
C ARG A 104 -2.41 -0.76 14.61
N GLU A 105 -2.29 0.35 13.89
CA GLU A 105 -3.08 1.57 14.16
C GLU A 105 -4.59 1.31 14.00
N LYS A 106 -4.96 0.56 12.96
CA LYS A 106 -6.35 0.30 12.59
C LYS A 106 -6.68 -1.18 12.66
N PRO A 107 -7.92 -1.51 13.10
CA PRO A 107 -8.38 -2.89 13.08
C PRO A 107 -8.36 -3.43 11.66
N ILE A 108 -8.25 -4.76 11.55
CA ILE A 108 -8.34 -5.43 10.26
C ILE A 108 -9.71 -5.10 9.66
N PRO A 109 -9.79 -4.70 8.38
CA PRO A 109 -11.07 -4.41 7.73
C PRO A 109 -12.02 -5.60 7.90
N VAL A 110 -13.13 -5.38 8.60
CA VAL A 110 -14.13 -6.42 8.83
C VAL A 110 -14.75 -6.79 7.49
N ALA A 111 -14.92 -8.09 7.25
CA ALA A 111 -15.59 -8.57 6.06
C ALA A 111 -16.99 -7.94 5.95
N LYS A 112 -17.30 -7.39 4.79
CA LYS A 112 -18.60 -6.73 4.57
C LYS A 112 -19.72 -7.74 4.82
N PRO A 113 -20.74 -7.40 5.62
CA PRO A 113 -21.85 -8.31 5.83
C PRO A 113 -22.55 -8.57 4.49
N LEU A 114 -22.94 -9.83 4.26
CA LEU A 114 -23.69 -10.21 3.07
C LEU A 114 -25.00 -9.41 3.01
N THR A 115 -25.21 -8.74 1.90
CA THR A 115 -26.46 -8.04 1.61
C THR A 115 -27.63 -9.03 1.51
N LYS A 116 -28.87 -8.56 1.70
CA LYS A 116 -30.07 -9.41 1.58
C LYS A 116 -30.15 -10.11 0.22
N TRP A 117 -29.71 -9.44 -0.85
CA TRP A 117 -29.63 -10.02 -2.18
C TRP A 117 -28.57 -11.12 -2.28
N GLU A 118 -27.37 -10.93 -1.73
CA GLU A 118 -26.31 -11.96 -1.75
C GLU A 118 -26.71 -13.19 -0.93
N LYS A 119 -27.40 -13.01 0.19
CA LYS A 119 -27.99 -14.14 0.96
C LYS A 119 -28.99 -14.92 0.12
N PHE A 120 -29.89 -14.22 -0.57
CA PHE A 120 -30.87 -14.83 -1.46
C PHE A 120 -30.20 -15.54 -2.65
N ALA A 121 -29.26 -14.88 -3.32
CA ALA A 121 -28.53 -15.42 -4.45
C ALA A 121 -27.76 -16.68 -4.07
N LYS A 122 -27.09 -16.68 -2.90
CA LYS A 122 -26.39 -17.85 -2.37
C LYS A 122 -27.35 -19.01 -2.07
N GLN A 123 -28.51 -18.73 -1.45
CA GLN A 123 -29.51 -19.76 -1.14
C GLN A 123 -30.16 -20.35 -2.41
N LYS A 124 -30.31 -19.54 -3.46
CA LYS A 124 -30.91 -19.95 -4.73
C LYS A 124 -29.90 -20.44 -5.76
N GLY A 125 -28.60 -20.43 -5.46
CA GLY A 125 -27.55 -20.81 -6.40
C GLY A 125 -27.44 -19.87 -7.61
N ILE A 126 -27.87 -18.61 -7.47
CA ILE A 126 -27.79 -17.61 -8.54
C ILE A 126 -26.34 -17.14 -8.64
N THR A 127 -25.66 -17.54 -9.72
CA THR A 127 -24.30 -17.09 -10.00
C THR A 127 -24.28 -15.64 -10.49
N PRO A 128 -23.28 -14.83 -10.08
CA PRO A 128 -23.13 -13.49 -10.61
C PRO A 128 -22.91 -13.56 -12.12
N LYS A 129 -23.60 -12.70 -12.87
CA LYS A 129 -23.36 -12.59 -14.32
C LYS A 129 -21.94 -12.08 -14.55
N GLY A 130 -21.24 -12.68 -15.52
CA GLY A 130 -19.90 -12.27 -15.88
C GLY A 130 -19.86 -10.78 -16.25
N ARG A 131 -18.93 -10.04 -15.64
CA ARG A 131 -18.75 -8.59 -15.91
C ARG A 131 -18.36 -8.29 -17.37
N ASN A 132 -18.05 -9.32 -18.14
CA ASN A 132 -17.59 -9.27 -19.53
C ASN A 132 -18.71 -8.95 -20.53
N THR A 133 -19.99 -8.92 -20.12
CA THR A 133 -21.12 -8.57 -21.01
C THR A 133 -21.23 -7.07 -21.32
N GLY A 134 -20.17 -6.28 -21.07
CA GLY A 134 -19.99 -4.90 -21.50
C GLY A 134 -21.14 -3.94 -21.15
N ASN A 135 -21.03 -2.72 -21.69
CA ASN A 135 -22.14 -1.76 -21.70
C ASN A 135 -22.74 -1.64 -23.11
N LEU A 136 -22.42 -2.50 -24.06
CA LEU A 136 -22.89 -2.42 -25.44
C LEU A 136 -23.90 -3.52 -25.72
N VAL A 137 -24.99 -3.16 -26.39
CA VAL A 137 -26.05 -4.06 -26.87
C VAL A 137 -26.29 -3.72 -28.32
N TYR A 138 -26.34 -4.73 -29.18
CA TYR A 138 -26.63 -4.55 -30.59
C TYR A 138 -28.11 -4.21 -30.80
N ASP A 139 -28.40 -3.16 -31.55
CA ASP A 139 -29.76 -2.76 -31.91
C ASP A 139 -30.07 -3.17 -33.35
N GLU A 140 -30.89 -4.21 -33.53
CA GLU A 140 -31.17 -4.83 -34.83
C GLU A 140 -31.90 -3.88 -35.79
N ALA A 141 -32.66 -2.90 -35.27
CA ALA A 141 -33.39 -1.94 -36.09
C ALA A 141 -32.47 -0.88 -36.75
N LYS A 142 -31.37 -0.52 -36.08
CA LYS A 142 -30.41 0.50 -36.54
C LYS A 142 -29.12 -0.11 -37.08
N GLY A 143 -28.86 -1.39 -36.80
CA GLY A 143 -27.63 -2.09 -37.18
C GLY A 143 -26.39 -1.66 -36.38
N GLU A 144 -26.56 -0.94 -35.26
CA GLU A 144 -25.46 -0.33 -34.49
C GLU A 144 -25.36 -0.88 -33.05
N TRP A 145 -24.17 -0.78 -32.45
CA TRP A 145 -23.94 -1.09 -31.05
C TRP A 145 -24.30 0.12 -30.17
N VAL A 146 -25.43 0.03 -29.47
CA VAL A 146 -25.92 1.09 -28.58
C VAL A 146 -25.55 0.76 -27.13
N LYS A 147 -25.30 1.80 -26.32
CA LYS A 147 -25.01 1.59 -24.89
C LYS A 147 -26.26 1.12 -24.14
N LYS A 148 -26.12 0.18 -23.21
CA LYS A 148 -27.23 -0.30 -22.36
C LYS A 148 -27.69 0.77 -21.36
N TRP A 149 -26.74 1.54 -20.84
CA TRP A 149 -26.97 2.67 -19.92
C TRP A 149 -25.90 3.76 -20.11
N GLY A 150 -26.21 5.01 -19.72
CA GLY A 150 -25.32 6.16 -19.91
C GLY A 150 -25.76 7.08 -21.05
N TYR A 151 -24.83 7.88 -21.61
CA TYR A 151 -25.12 8.83 -22.68
C TYR A 151 -25.68 8.14 -23.93
N LYS A 152 -26.88 8.58 -24.37
CA LYS A 152 -27.66 7.96 -25.46
C LYS A 152 -27.85 6.44 -25.26
N GLY A 153 -28.01 6.01 -24.02
CA GLY A 153 -28.27 4.61 -23.73
C GLY A 153 -29.69 4.21 -24.15
N LYS A 154 -29.90 2.94 -24.48
CA LYS A 154 -31.19 2.39 -24.94
C LYS A 154 -32.39 2.73 -24.03
N ASN A 155 -32.17 2.93 -22.72
CA ASN A 155 -33.23 3.33 -21.77
C ASN A 155 -33.69 4.81 -21.90
N GLN A 156 -32.95 5.64 -22.64
CA GLN A 156 -33.25 7.05 -22.91
C GLN A 156 -33.77 7.28 -24.33
N GLU A 157 -33.95 6.22 -25.12
CA GLU A 157 -34.57 6.35 -26.43
C GLU A 157 -36.08 6.48 -26.26
N GLU A 158 -36.63 7.60 -26.70
CA GLU A 158 -38.07 7.87 -26.70
C GLU A 158 -38.63 7.48 -28.07
N PRO A 159 -39.48 6.44 -28.15
CA PRO A 159 -40.14 6.09 -29.40
C PRO A 159 -41.18 7.16 -29.77
N TRP A 160 -41.32 7.44 -31.06
CA TRP A 160 -42.26 8.44 -31.59
C TRP A 160 -43.75 8.05 -31.39
N LEU A 161 -44.02 6.78 -31.09
CA LEU A 161 -45.34 6.25 -30.79
C LEU A 161 -45.24 5.25 -29.63
N VAL A 162 -46.07 5.44 -28.61
CA VAL A 162 -46.20 4.53 -27.46
C VAL A 162 -47.62 4.00 -27.45
N GLU A 163 -47.77 2.68 -27.55
CA GLU A 163 -49.08 2.03 -27.42
C GLU A 163 -49.54 2.08 -25.96
N ILE A 164 -50.71 2.67 -25.71
CA ILE A 164 -51.31 2.77 -24.38
C ILE A 164 -52.08 1.48 -24.10
N ASN A 165 -51.77 0.82 -22.98
CA ASN A 165 -52.58 -0.32 -22.50
C ASN A 165 -53.89 0.17 -21.89
N GLU A 166 -54.98 -0.60 -22.00
CA GLU A 166 -56.34 -0.28 -21.51
C GLU A 166 -56.41 0.18 -20.04
N LYS A 167 -55.45 -0.21 -19.19
CA LYS A 167 -55.36 0.24 -17.78
C LYS A 167 -54.80 1.66 -17.58
N ALA A 168 -54.17 2.22 -18.60
CA ALA A 168 -53.52 3.54 -18.57
C ALA A 168 -54.27 4.57 -19.43
N GLU A 169 -55.49 4.27 -19.87
CA GLU A 169 -56.28 5.13 -20.77
C GLU A 169 -56.57 6.53 -20.19
N ASN A 170 -56.47 6.69 -18.86
CA ASN A 170 -56.72 7.95 -18.15
C ASN A 170 -55.44 8.72 -17.74
N GLU A 171 -54.24 8.25 -18.08
CA GLU A 171 -52.97 8.87 -17.69
C GLU A 171 -52.02 9.03 -18.89
N ASP A 172 -51.23 10.11 -18.91
CA ASP A 172 -50.17 10.29 -19.88
C ASP A 172 -49.14 9.16 -19.75
N GLY A 173 -49.07 8.28 -20.75
CA GLY A 173 -48.26 7.05 -20.70
C GLY A 173 -46.77 7.29 -20.45
N GLU A 174 -46.24 8.44 -20.89
CA GLU A 174 -44.86 8.87 -20.64
C GLU A 174 -44.62 9.24 -19.17
N GLU A 175 -45.56 9.95 -18.55
CA GLU A 175 -45.45 10.36 -17.15
C GLU A 175 -45.54 9.15 -16.22
N SER A 176 -46.45 8.22 -16.50
CA SER A 176 -46.58 6.96 -15.76
C SER A 176 -45.31 6.10 -15.84
N GLY A 177 -44.70 6.02 -17.03
CA GLY A 177 -43.42 5.34 -17.24
C GLY A 177 -42.26 5.98 -16.47
N ASN A 178 -42.16 7.32 -16.49
CA ASN A 178 -41.12 8.06 -15.79
C ASN A 178 -41.30 8.02 -14.26
N MET A 179 -42.53 8.06 -13.76
CA MET A 179 -42.86 7.87 -12.35
C MET A 179 -42.48 6.48 -11.86
N SER A 180 -42.75 5.45 -12.67
CA SER A 180 -42.32 4.07 -12.39
C SER A 180 -40.78 3.91 -12.36
N LYS A 181 -40.04 4.65 -13.20
CA LYS A 181 -38.56 4.66 -13.16
C LYS A 181 -38.04 5.37 -11.90
N ARG A 182 -38.64 6.50 -11.49
CA ARG A 182 -38.26 7.28 -10.29
C ARG A 182 -38.50 6.49 -9.00
N THR A 183 -39.66 5.85 -8.87
CA THR A 183 -40.01 5.03 -7.69
C THR A 183 -39.07 3.83 -7.51
N LYS A 184 -38.63 3.19 -8.60
CA LYS A 184 -37.62 2.12 -8.54
C LYS A 184 -36.25 2.64 -8.10
N LYS A 185 -35.88 3.86 -8.47
CA LYS A 185 -34.60 4.50 -8.09
C LYS A 185 -34.57 4.91 -6.62
N SER A 186 -35.70 5.35 -6.05
CA SER A 186 -35.79 5.74 -4.64
C SER A 186 -35.82 4.57 -3.66
N LYS A 187 -36.15 3.36 -4.14
CA LYS A 187 -36.25 2.15 -3.32
C LYS A 187 -34.92 1.38 -3.17
N LYS A 188 -33.85 1.88 -3.79
CA LYS A 188 -32.53 1.26 -3.87
C LYS A 188 -31.59 1.86 -2.82
#